data_AF-A0A3M2HAD2-F1
#
_entry.id   AF-A0A3M2HAD2-F1
#
_cell.length_a   1.000
_cell.length_b   1.000
_cell.length_c   1.000
_cell.angle_alpha   90.00
_cell.angle_beta   90.00
_cell.angle_gamma   90.00
#
_symmetry.space_group_name_H-M   'P 1'
#
loop_
_entity.id
_entity.type
_entity.pdbx_description
1 polymer ?
#
loop_
_entity_poly.entity_id
_entity_poly.type
_entity_poly.pdbx_seq_one_letter_code
_entity_poly.pdbx_strand_id
1 'polypeptide(L)' 'MDRPPPDPAKLLEEWEAWERGDETPGQVMARLKTGGLPDLLRQLIEQAAGADTAPTPGGEGR' A
#
# COMPACT_ATOMS: atom_id res chain seq x y z
N MET A 1 -4.90 18.30 -10.05
CA MET A 1 -5.91 17.78 -9.10
C MET A 1 -5.16 17.07 -8.00
N ASP A 2 -5.24 17.62 -6.79
CA ASP A 2 -4.71 17.00 -5.58
C ASP A 2 -5.47 15.69 -5.38
N ARG A 3 -4.81 14.55 -5.64
CA ARG A 3 -5.44 13.25 -5.45
C ARG A 3 -5.35 12.95 -3.95
N PRO A 4 -6.47 12.63 -3.28
CA PRO A 4 -6.41 12.27 -1.88
C PRO A 4 -5.42 11.11 -1.70
N PRO A 5 -4.67 11.08 -0.59
CA PRO A 5 -3.73 10.00 -0.32
C PRO A 5 -4.45 8.65 -0.33
N PRO A 6 -3.77 7.56 -0.73
CA PRO A 6 -4.37 6.24 -0.76
C PRO A 6 -4.83 5.84 0.65
N ASP A 7 -6.05 5.33 0.75
CA ASP A 7 -6.61 4.75 1.98
C ASP A 7 -6.50 3.23 1.90
N PRO A 8 -5.58 2.59 2.65
CA PRO A 8 -5.38 1.14 2.60
C PRO A 8 -6.63 0.34 3.00
N ALA A 9 -7.42 0.84 3.95
CA ALA A 9 -8.61 0.13 4.43
C ALA A 9 -9.68 0.09 3.33
N LYS A 10 -9.88 1.21 2.64
CA LYS A 10 -10.81 1.27 1.51
C LYS A 10 -10.34 0.41 0.34
N LEU A 11 -9.04 0.42 0.03
CA LEU A 11 -8.50 -0.44 -1.03
C LEU A 11 -8.70 -1.93 -0.71
N LEU A 12 -8.57 -2.32 0.56
CA LEU A 12 -8.83 -3.69 1.00
C LEU A 12 -10.31 -4.07 0.87
N GLU A 13 -11.23 -3.19 1.28
CA GLU A 13 -12.67 -3.43 1.16
C GLU A 13 -13.09 -3.70 -0.30
N GLU A 14 -12.57 -2.91 -1.24
CA GLU A 14 -12.84 -3.08 -2.68
C GLU A 14 -12.30 -4.42 -3.20
N TRP A 15 -11.13 -4.85 -2.70
CA TRP A 15 -10.56 -6.16 -3.04
C TRP A 15 -11.39 -7.32 -2.48
N GLU A 16 -11.81 -7.24 -1.21
CA GLU A 16 -12.65 -8.25 -0.57
C GLU A 16 -14.01 -8.38 -1.26
N ALA A 17 -14.59 -7.27 -1.74
CA ALA A 17 -15.82 -7.30 -2.53
C ALA A 17 -15.67 -8.11 -3.82
N TRP A 18 -14.52 -8.02 -4.48
CA TRP A 18 -14.20 -8.88 -5.62
C TRP A 18 -14.02 -10.34 -5.21
N GLU A 19 -13.30 -10.63 -4.12
CA GLU A 19 -13.10 -12.00 -3.64
C GLU A 19 -14.41 -12.70 -3.27
N ARG A 20 -15.38 -11.95 -2.73
CA ARG A 20 -16.73 -12.48 -2.46
C ARG A 20 -17.59 -12.66 -3.72
N GLY A 21 -17.20 -12.06 -4.83
CA GLY A 21 -17.96 -12.05 -6.09
C GLY A 21 -19.07 -10.98 -6.14
N ASP A 22 -19.04 -9.99 -5.24
CA ASP A 22 -20.01 -8.89 -5.22
C ASP A 22 -19.75 -7.89 -6.37
N GLU A 23 -18.48 -7.76 -6.79
CA GLU A 23 -18.07 -6.85 -7.87
C GLU A 23 -17.24 -7.53 -8.96
N THR A 24 -17.37 -7.01 -10.17
CA THR A 24 -16.61 -7.55 -11.31
C THR A 24 -15.12 -7.19 -11.21
N PRO A 25 -14.21 -8.05 -11.70
CA PRO A 25 -12.78 -7.79 -11.67
C PRO A 25 -12.41 -6.45 -12.33
N GLY A 26 -13.06 -6.11 -13.44
CA GLY A 26 -12.81 -4.86 -14.16
C GLY A 26 -13.16 -3.60 -13.35
N GLN A 27 -14.27 -3.63 -12.61
CA GLN A 27 -14.70 -2.52 -11.75
C GLN A 27 -13.75 -2.35 -10.55
N VAL A 28 -13.41 -3.45 -9.88
CA VAL A 28 -12.48 -3.41 -8.74
C VAL A 28 -11.10 -2.93 -9.16
N MET A 29 -10.55 -3.42 -10.28
CA MET A 29 -9.27 -2.94 -10.81
C MET A 29 -9.29 -1.42 -11.13
N ALA A 30 -10.41 -0.89 -11.63
CA ALA A 30 -10.57 0.54 -11.85
C ALA A 30 -10.58 1.32 -10.52
N ARG A 31 -11.30 0.84 -9.50
CA ARG A 31 -11.35 1.47 -8.18
C ARG A 31 -10.02 1.43 -7.46
N LEU A 32 -9.32 0.29 -7.47
CA LEU A 32 -7.98 0.14 -6.89
C LEU A 32 -6.97 1.10 -7.53
N LYS A 33 -6.98 1.20 -8.87
CA LYS A 33 -6.11 2.14 -9.59
C LYS A 33 -6.41 3.59 -9.22
N THR A 34 -7.69 3.95 -9.16
CA THR A 34 -8.14 5.32 -8.86
C THR A 34 -7.91 5.69 -7.40
N GLY A 35 -8.07 4.72 -6.49
CA GLY A 35 -7.80 4.83 -5.05
C GLY A 35 -6.32 4.83 -4.68
N GLY A 36 -5.42 4.76 -5.66
CA GLY A 36 -3.98 4.95 -5.42
C GLY A 36 -3.22 3.71 -4.98
N LEU A 37 -3.74 2.50 -5.24
CA LEU A 37 -3.02 1.25 -4.94
C LEU A 37 -1.58 1.22 -5.49
N PRO A 38 -1.29 1.69 -6.73
CA PRO A 38 0.09 1.72 -7.22
C PRO A 38 1.02 2.63 -6.41
N ASP A 39 0.48 3.73 -5.87
CA ASP A 39 1.24 4.68 -5.06
C ASP A 39 1.49 4.11 -3.66
N LEU A 40 0.48 3.47 -3.06
CA LEU A 40 0.60 2.73 -1.80
C LEU A 40 1.67 1.63 -1.87
N LEU A 41 1.64 0.80 -2.92
CA LEU A 41 2.63 -0.27 -3.10
C LEU A 41 4.06 0.28 -3.23
N ARG A 42 4.25 1.40 -3.93
CA ARG A 42 5.56 2.05 -4.03
C ARG A 42 6.04 2.56 -2.66
N GLN A 43 5.18 3.21 -1.89
CA GLN A 43 5.50 3.66 -0.54
C GLN A 43 5.88 2.49 0.39
N LEU A 44 5.18 1.35 0.29
CA LEU A 44 5.52 0.17 1.08
C LEU A 44 6.87 -0.44 0.69
N ILE A 45 7.21 -0.46 -0.61
CA ILE A 45 8.53 -0.90 -1.08
C ILE A 45 9.63 0.03 -0.53
N GLU A 46 9.43 1.35 -0.59
CA GLU A 46 10.37 2.34 -0.07
C GLU A 46 10.56 2.20 1.45
N GLN A 47 9.47 2.01 2.19
CA GLN A 47 9.51 1.77 3.65
C GLN A 47 10.23 0.47 3.99
N ALA A 48 9.96 -0.61 3.25
CA ALA A 48 10.61 -1.90 3.46
C ALA A 48 12.12 -1.83 3.17
N ALA A 49 12.53 -1.10 2.12
CA ALA A 49 13.94 -0.89 1.81
C ALA A 49 14.67 0.01 2.83
N GLY A 50 13.96 0.99 3.41
CA GLY A 50 14.51 1.87 4.46
C GLY A 50 14.68 1.20 5.81
N ALA A 51 13.79 0.25 6.16
CA ALA A 51 13.82 -0.47 7.44
C ALA A 51 15.07 -1.34 7.63
N ASP A 52 15.70 -1.79 6.54
CA ASP A 52 16.87 -2.68 6.57
C ASP A 52 18.19 -1.93 6.85
N THR A 53 18.15 -0.60 6.94
CA THR A 53 19.36 0.24 7.07
C THR A 53 19.54 0.91 8.42
N ALA A 54 18.71 0.59 9.43
CA ALA A 54 18.91 1.12 10.77
C ALA A 54 20.28 0.62 11.31
N PRO A 55 21.28 1.51 11.48
CA PRO A 55 22.52 1.10 12.10
C PRO A 55 22.20 0.80 13.57
N THR A 56 22.48 -0.42 14.02
CA THR A 56 22.46 -0.78 15.43
C THR A 56 23.23 0.28 16.23
N PRO A 57 22.57 1.09 17.08
CA PRO A 57 23.28 2.04 17.89
C PRO A 57 23.88 1.27 19.07
N GLY A 58 25.21 1.28 19.19
CA GLY A 58 25.89 0.90 20.43
C GLY A 58 26.61 -0.45 20.41
N GLY A 59 27.68 -0.52 19.64
CA GLY A 59 28.83 -1.36 19.94
C GLY A 59 30.07 -0.51 20.22
N GLU A 60 29.92 0.57 21.00
CA GLU A 60 31.06 1.38 21.47
C GLU A 60 31.53 0.90 22.84
N GLY A 61 32.79 0.51 22.92
CA GLY A 61 33.62 0.86 24.07
C GLY A 61 34.06 -0.26 24.99
N ARG A 62 35.28 -0.73 24.70
CA ARG A 62 36.30 -1.28 25.62
C ARG A 62 36.29 -2.79 25.90
#